data_AF-A0A6C0CW55-F1
#
_entry.id   AF-A0A6C0CW55-F1
#
_cell.length_a   1.000
_cell.length_b   1.000
_cell.length_c   1.000
_cell.angle_alpha   90.00
_cell.angle_beta   90.00
_cell.angle_gamma   90.00
#
_symmetry.space_group_name_H-M   'P 1'
#
loop_
_entity.id
_entity.type
_entity.pdbx_description
1 polymer ?
#
loop_
_entity_poly.entity_id
_entity_poly.type
_entity_poly.pdbx_seq_one_letter_code
_entity_poly.pdbx_strand_id
1 'polypeptide(L)' 'MKQRGGKWSLKYKRSINCKRPRGFSQRQHCKYGRKRSSRRKHK' A
#
# COMPACT_ATOMS: atom_id res chain seq x y z
N MET A 1 -6.88 15.58 13.54
CA MET A 1 -5.98 14.62 12.88
C MET A 1 -6.47 14.32 11.47
N LYS A 2 -5.76 14.74 10.41
CA LYS A 2 -6.15 14.45 9.01
C LYS A 2 -5.90 12.97 8.71
N GLN A 3 -6.97 12.16 8.65
CA GLN A 3 -6.89 10.77 8.21
C GLN A 3 -6.56 10.71 6.71
N ARG A 4 -5.26 10.71 6.38
CA ARG A 4 -4.77 10.46 5.02
C ARG A 4 -4.82 8.95 4.73
N GLY A 5 -6.00 8.43 4.40
CA GLY A 5 -6.13 7.02 4.06
C GLY A 5 -7.49 6.63 3.50
N GLY A 6 -7.65 6.69 2.18
CA GLY A 6 -8.85 6.17 1.50
C GLY A 6 -9.02 4.65 1.63
N LYS A 7 -10.30 4.23 1.62
CA LYS A 7 -10.99 2.93 1.39
C LYS A 7 -10.31 1.58 1.65
N TRP A 8 -9.18 1.53 2.36
CA TRP A 8 -8.48 0.29 2.70
C TRP A 8 -8.04 0.34 4.16
N SER A 9 -8.53 -0.61 4.95
CA SER A 9 -8.10 -0.74 6.35
C SER A 9 -6.61 -1.04 6.42
N LEU A 10 -5.94 -0.50 7.45
CA LEU A 10 -4.52 -0.79 7.71
C LEU A 10 -4.28 -2.29 7.90
N LYS A 11 -5.23 -2.99 8.52
CA LYS A 11 -5.24 -4.45 8.66
C LYS A 11 -5.16 -5.13 7.29
N TYR A 12 -5.98 -4.70 6.34
CA TYR A 12 -5.99 -5.28 5.01
C TYR A 12 -4.66 -5.04 4.27
N LYS A 13 -4.11 -3.82 4.32
CA LYS A 13 -2.79 -3.53 3.70
C LYS A 13 -1.66 -4.38 4.28
N ARG A 14 -1.63 -4.54 5.61
CA ARG A 14 -0.60 -5.35 6.30
C ARG A 14 -0.73 -6.84 5.99
N SER A 15 -1.94 -7.32 5.71
CA SER A 15 -2.19 -8.73 5.37
C SER A 15 -1.82 -9.12 3.93
N ILE A 16 -1.40 -8.18 3.07
CA ILE A 16 -1.05 -8.47 1.68
C ILE A 16 0.26 -9.27 1.62
N ASN A 17 0.16 -10.53 1.25
CA ASN A 17 1.32 -11.40 1.08
C ASN A 17 1.89 -11.29 -0.35
N CYS A 18 3.00 -10.58 -0.52
CA CYS A 18 3.65 -10.42 -1.82
C CYS A 18 4.31 -11.69 -2.38
N LYS A 19 4.47 -12.75 -1.58
CA LYS A 19 4.95 -14.06 -2.07
C LYS A 19 3.85 -14.80 -2.82
N ARG A 20 2.57 -14.60 -2.45
CA ARG A 20 1.39 -15.21 -3.08
C ARG A 20 0.22 -14.22 -3.10
N PRO A 21 0.29 -13.14 -3.90
CA PRO A 21 -0.74 -12.11 -3.94
C PRO A 21 -2.07 -12.68 -4.48
N ARG A 22 -3.15 -12.48 -3.73
CA ARG A 22 -4.51 -12.85 -4.11
C ARG A 22 -5.11 -11.77 -5.00
N GLY A 23 -5.19 -12.04 -6.29
CA GLY A 23 -5.83 -11.16 -7.28
C GLY A 23 -4.96 -10.00 -7.78
N PHE A 24 -5.51 -9.26 -8.75
CA PHE A 24 -4.81 -8.19 -9.47
C PHE A 24 -4.39 -7.03 -8.55
N SER A 25 -5.27 -6.60 -7.64
CA SER A 25 -5.02 -5.48 -6.74
C SER A 25 -3.83 -5.71 -5.81
N GLN A 26 -3.67 -6.93 -5.27
CA GLN A 26 -2.52 -7.30 -4.44
C GLN A 26 -1.22 -7.41 -5.26
N ARG A 27 -1.30 -7.94 -6.48
CA ARG A 27 -0.14 -7.98 -7.41
C ARG A 27 0.37 -6.57 -7.70
N GLN A 28 -0.54 -5.64 -8.00
CA GLN A 28 -0.21 -4.23 -8.23
C GLN A 28 0.36 -3.56 -6.97
N HIS A 29 -0.24 -3.82 -5.80
CA HIS A 29 0.28 -3.33 -4.53
C HIS A 29 1.71 -3.80 -4.28
N CYS A 30 2.04 -5.04 -4.59
CA CYS A 30 3.41 -5.55 -4.43
C CYS A 30 4.37 -5.00 -5.49
N LYS A 31 3.91 -4.80 -6.73
CA LYS A 31 4.71 -4.27 -7.85
C LYS A 31 5.07 -2.79 -7.65
N TYR A 32 4.15 -1.98 -7.12
CA TYR A 32 4.31 -0.52 -7.00
C TYR A 32 4.35 0.00 -5.56
N GLY A 33 3.83 -0.75 -4.58
CA GLY A 33 3.69 -0.31 -3.18
C GLY A 33 5.00 -0.29 -2.38
N ARG A 34 6.07 -0.91 -2.88
CA ARG A 34 7.42 -0.81 -2.29
C ARG A 34 8.28 0.32 -2.84
N LYS A 35 7.85 1.03 -3.90
CA LYS A 35 8.52 2.27 -4.35
C LYS A 35 8.08 3.46 -3.49
N ARG A 36 8.47 3.47 -2.21
CA ARG A 36 8.51 4.68 -1.37
C ARG A 36 9.93 4.89 -0.84
N SER A 37 10.90 4.95 -1.74
CA SER A 37 11.97 5.93 -1.53
C SER A 37 11.40 7.26 -1.99
N SER A 38 11.42 8.27 -1.12
CA SER A 38 11.16 9.69 -1.41
C SER A 38 9.88 10.05 -2.18
N ARG A 39 8.74 10.19 -1.47
CA ARG A 39 7.79 11.27 -1.84
C ARG A 39 7.67 12.28 -0.72
N ARG A 40 8.59 13.25 -0.84
CA ARG A 40 8.50 14.67 -0.55
C ARG A 40 8.02 15.01 0.87
N LYS A 41 8.97 15.52 1.66
CA LYS A 41 8.69 16.53 2.68
C LYS A 41 7.64 17.47 2.11
N HIS A 42 6.46 17.48 2.73
CA HIS A 42 5.55 18.58 2.53
C HIS A 42 6.20 19.77 3.24
N LYS A 43 6.37 20.88 2.50
CA LYS A 43 6.70 22.19 3.06
C LYS A 43 5.74 22.54 4.19
#